data_AF-A0A560IKN6-F1
#
_entry.id   AF-A0A560IKN6-F1
#
_cell.length_a   1.000
_cell.length_b   1.000
_cell.length_c   1.000
_cell.angle_alpha   90.00
_cell.angle_beta   90.00
_cell.angle_gamma   90.00
#
_symmetry.space_group_name_H-M   'P 1'
#
loop_
_entity.id
_entity.type
_entity.pdbx_description
1 polymer ?
#
loop_
_entity_poly.entity_id
_entity_poly.type
_entity_poly.pdbx_seq_one_letter_code
_entity_poly.pdbx_strand_id
1 'polypeptide(L)'
;MDFIALFFAGVFLCNGIPHLVAGLHGRPFPTPFAKPPAAGDSPPLVNFLWGFANIIAGLLLWSVRPVMAVLTLDFAVLALGALLTGVWLTAHFAKVQAGKPAR
;
A
#
# COMPACT_ATOMS: atom_id res chain seq x y z
N MET A 1 24.59 1.02 -0.33
CA MET A 1 23.28 0.93 -0.99
C MET A 1 22.37 0.17 -0.04
N ASP A 2 21.29 0.76 0.46
CA ASP A 2 20.32 0.03 1.27
C ASP A 2 19.12 -0.34 0.39
N PHE A 3 19.31 -1.39 -0.42
CA PHE A 3 18.29 -1.90 -1.32
C PHE A 3 17.07 -2.43 -0.55
N ILE A 4 17.26 -2.86 0.70
CA ILE A 4 16.17 -3.34 1.55
C ILE A 4 15.25 -2.16 1.88
N ALA A 5 15.82 -1.05 2.36
CA ALA A 5 15.04 0.15 2.66
C ALA A 5 14.27 0.67 1.43
N LEU A 6 14.93 0.73 0.26
CA LEU A 6 14.30 1.19 -0.98
C LEU A 6 13.18 0.26 -1.47
N PHE A 7 13.40 -1.05 -1.38
CA PHE A 7 12.38 -2.04 -1.71
C PHE A 7 11.13 -1.85 -0.83
N PHE A 8 11.32 -1.77 0.49
CA PHE A 8 10.22 -1.55 1.42
C PHE A 8 9.59 -0.16 1.28
N ALA A 9 10.35 0.87 0.90
CA ALA A 9 9.77 2.16 0.56
C ALA A 9 8.72 2.02 -0.54
N GLY A 10 9.05 1.30 -1.63
CA GLY A 10 8.11 0.98 -2.70
C GLY A 10 6.90 0.18 -2.23
N VAL A 11 7.11 -0.84 -1.37
CA VAL A 11 6.05 -1.65 -0.78
C VAL A 11 5.05 -0.77 -0.02
N PHE A 12 5.53 0.07 0.90
CA PHE A 12 4.68 0.92 1.73
C PHE A 12 3.97 2.01 0.92
N LEU A 13 4.66 2.65 -0.02
CA LEU A 13 4.05 3.64 -0.91
C LEU A 13 2.92 3.03 -1.74
N CYS A 14 3.12 1.84 -2.32
CA CYS A 14 2.09 1.15 -3.08
C CYS A 14 0.91 0.70 -2.19
N ASN A 15 1.22 0.13 -1.01
CA ASN A 15 0.19 -0.34 -0.07
C ASN A 15 -0.69 0.81 0.46
N GLY A 16 -0.14 2.01 0.60
CA GLY A 16 -0.91 3.17 1.04
C GLY A 16 -2.04 3.59 0.10
N ILE A 17 -1.86 3.41 -1.21
CA ILE A 17 -2.77 3.92 -2.27
C ILE A 17 -4.21 3.42 -2.10
N PRO A 18 -4.51 2.10 -2.12
CA PRO A 18 -5.90 1.63 -2.09
C PRO A 18 -6.63 2.05 -0.82
N HIS A 19 -5.95 2.04 0.34
CA HIS A 19 -6.53 2.43 1.61
C HIS A 19 -6.78 3.94 1.70
N LEU A 20 -5.80 4.75 1.28
CA LEU A 20 -5.94 6.20 1.27
C LEU A 20 -7.08 6.64 0.35
N VAL A 21 -7.12 6.11 -0.87
CA VAL A 21 -8.17 6.42 -1.86
C VAL A 21 -9.54 5.95 -1.38
N ALA A 22 -9.67 4.73 -0.82
CA ALA A 22 -10.93 4.27 -0.27
C ALA A 22 -11.43 5.16 0.87
N GLY A 23 -10.54 5.53 1.79
CA GLY A 23 -10.86 6.42 2.90
C GLY A 23 -11.31 7.81 2.43
N LEU A 24 -10.58 8.43 1.48
CA LEU A 24 -10.92 9.72 0.89
C LEU A 24 -12.25 9.69 0.12
N HIS A 25 -12.59 8.57 -0.51
CA HIS A 25 -13.87 8.38 -1.17
C HIS A 25 -15.03 8.04 -0.20
N GLY A 26 -14.79 7.99 1.12
CA GLY A 26 -15.81 7.60 2.08
C GLY A 26 -16.24 6.13 1.97
N ARG A 27 -15.41 5.27 1.36
CA ARG A 27 -15.75 3.86 1.10
C ARG A 27 -15.17 2.94 2.18
N PRO A 28 -15.97 1.98 2.69
CA PRO A 28 -15.43 0.87 3.47
C PRO A 28 -14.52 0.02 2.59
N PHE A 29 -13.37 -0.37 3.12
CA PHE A 29 -12.38 -1.20 2.43
C PHE A 29 -11.60 -2.08 3.42
N PRO A 30 -11.02 -3.22 3.00
CA PRO A 30 -10.33 -4.10 3.93
C PRO A 30 -9.06 -3.49 4.51
N THR A 31 -8.80 -3.76 5.80
CA THR A 31 -7.54 -3.41 6.48
C THR A 31 -7.12 -4.54 7.41
N PRO A 32 -5.87 -4.55 7.91
CA PRO A 32 -5.43 -5.52 8.93
C PRO A 32 -6.24 -5.47 10.23
N PHE A 33 -6.93 -4.36 10.50
CA PHE A 33 -7.72 -4.13 11.72
C PHE A 33 -9.17 -4.62 11.60
N ALA A 34 -9.60 -5.01 10.41
CA ALA A 34 -10.96 -5.50 10.18
C ALA A 34 -11.20 -6.89 10.78
N LYS A 35 -12.46 -7.32 10.78
CA LYS A 35 -12.87 -8.69 11.13
C LYS A 35 -13.65 -9.30 9.97
N PRO A 36 -13.16 -10.38 9.31
CA PRO A 36 -11.83 -10.98 9.49
C PRO A 36 -10.69 -10.04 9.05
N PRO A 37 -9.47 -10.15 9.63
CA PRO A 37 -8.34 -9.30 9.26
C PRO A 37 -8.01 -9.35 7.77
N ALA A 38 -7.67 -8.20 7.19
CA ALA A 38 -7.32 -8.02 5.78
C ALA A 38 -8.39 -8.46 4.75
N ALA A 39 -9.62 -8.77 5.20
CA ALA A 39 -10.72 -9.22 4.34
C ALA A 39 -12.07 -8.56 4.68
N GLY A 40 -12.40 -8.40 5.96
CA GLY A 40 -13.54 -7.60 6.41
C GLY A 40 -13.34 -6.12 6.12
N ASP A 41 -14.42 -5.33 6.10
CA ASP A 41 -14.33 -3.89 5.84
C ASP A 41 -14.05 -3.11 7.13
N SER A 42 -13.13 -2.15 7.04
CA SER A 42 -12.95 -1.11 8.05
C SER A 42 -13.64 0.19 7.63
N PRO A 43 -14.04 1.04 8.59
CA PRO A 43 -14.60 2.36 8.30
C PRO A 43 -13.67 3.22 7.42
N PRO A 44 -14.21 4.21 6.67
CA PRO A 44 -13.41 5.06 5.79
C PRO A 44 -12.27 5.79 6.51
N LEU A 45 -12.51 6.30 7.73
CA LEU A 45 -11.46 6.97 8.52
C LEU A 45 -10.30 6.03 8.86
N VAL A 46 -10.58 4.77 9.19
CA VAL A 46 -9.54 3.77 9.48
C VAL A 46 -8.72 3.48 8.23
N ASN A 47 -9.35 3.37 7.07
CA ASN A 47 -8.66 3.21 5.79
C ASN A 47 -7.78 4.43 5.45
N PHE A 48 -8.31 5.64 5.63
CA PHE A 48 -7.53 6.86 5.41
C PHE A 48 -6.28 6.90 6.29
N LEU A 49 -6.43 6.70 7.61
CA LEU A 49 -5.31 6.72 8.55
C LEU A 49 -4.30 5.61 8.27
N TRP A 50 -4.77 4.40 7.94
CA TRP A 50 -3.89 3.29 7.58
C TRP A 50 -3.13 3.57 6.29
N GLY A 51 -3.80 4.06 5.25
CA GLY A 51 -3.16 4.47 4.00
C GLY A 51 -2.12 5.56 4.23
N PHE A 52 -2.45 6.58 5.03
CA PHE A 52 -1.55 7.67 5.35
C PHE A 52 -0.31 7.21 6.15
N ALA A 53 -0.49 6.31 7.11
CA ALA A 53 0.61 5.71 7.86
C ALA A 53 1.57 4.92 6.94
N ASN A 54 1.05 4.21 5.95
CA ASN A 54 1.86 3.53 4.94
C ASN A 54 2.65 4.53 4.08
N ILE A 55 2.01 5.62 3.63
CA ILE A 55 2.72 6.66 2.87
C ILE A 55 3.85 7.27 3.71
N ILE A 56 3.60 7.61 4.98
CA ILE A 56 4.65 8.11 5.88
C ILE A 56 5.79 7.11 6.00
N ALA A 57 5.49 5.83 6.25
CA ALA A 57 6.52 4.80 6.37
C ALA A 57 7.38 4.70 5.10
N GLY A 58 6.75 4.72 3.92
CA GLY A 58 7.45 4.71 2.64
C GLY A 58 8.32 5.95 2.41
N LEU A 59 7.81 7.14 2.75
CA LEU A 59 8.55 8.40 2.65
C LEU A 59 9.72 8.46 3.63
N LEU A 60 9.56 7.93 4.85
CA LEU A 60 10.66 7.86 5.82
C LEU A 60 11.78 6.94 5.31
N LEU A 61 11.44 5.76 4.81
CA LEU A 61 12.42 4.83 4.22
C LEU A 61 13.12 5.44 3.01
N TRP A 62 12.39 6.16 2.15
CA TRP A 62 12.98 6.92 1.05
C TRP A 62 13.87 8.06 1.55
N SER A 63 13.49 8.80 2.60
CA SER A 63 14.27 9.95 3.10
C SER A 63 15.66 9.57 3.63
N VAL A 64 15.83 8.34 4.14
CA VAL A 64 17.16 7.83 4.56
C VAL A 64 18.09 7.67 3.35
N ARG A 65 17.52 7.47 2.15
CA ARG A 65 18.24 7.28 0.89
C ARG A 65 17.52 7.98 -0.26
N PRO A 66 17.62 9.31 -0.40
CA PRO A 66 16.93 10.04 -1.45
C PRO A 66 17.36 9.55 -2.84
N VAL A 67 16.46 8.84 -3.51
CA VAL A 67 16.61 8.42 -4.91
C VAL A 67 16.07 9.49 -5.82
N MET A 68 16.89 9.96 -6.76
CA MET A 68 16.43 10.82 -7.85
C MET A 68 15.54 10.01 -8.80
N ALA A 69 14.53 10.63 -9.41
CA ALA A 69 13.69 10.02 -10.44
C ALA A 69 14.45 9.88 -11.78
N VAL A 70 15.53 9.13 -11.75
CA VAL A 70 16.40 8.78 -12.87
C VAL A 70 16.55 7.26 -12.84
N LEU A 71 16.62 6.63 -14.01
CA LEU A 71 16.68 5.17 -14.14
C LEU A 71 18.01 4.61 -13.62
N THR A 72 18.08 4.44 -12.30
CA THR A 72 19.21 3.89 -11.54
C THR A 72 18.79 2.55 -10.94
N LEU A 73 19.76 1.76 -10.49
CA LEU A 73 19.46 0.51 -9.75
C LEU A 73 18.64 0.79 -8.48
N ASP A 74 18.95 1.87 -7.77
CA ASP A 74 18.19 2.31 -6.58
C ASP A 74 16.71 2.57 -6.92
N PHE A 75 16.45 3.29 -8.02
CA PHE A 75 15.09 3.54 -8.50
C PHE A 75 14.40 2.24 -8.95
N ALA A 76 15.12 1.35 -9.62
CA ALA A 76 14.59 0.05 -10.06
C ALA A 76 14.18 -0.83 -8.87
N VAL A 77 14.95 -0.82 -7.77
CA VAL A 77 14.61 -1.59 -6.55
C VAL A 77 13.37 -1.03 -5.86
N LEU A 78 13.24 0.30 -5.76
CA LEU A 78 12.03 0.94 -5.25
C LEU A 78 10.81 0.59 -6.12
N ALA A 79 10.95 0.72 -7.44
CA ALA A 79 9.89 0.39 -8.39
C ALA A 79 9.51 -1.09 -8.34
N LEU A 80 10.48 -2.00 -8.14
CA LEU A 80 10.24 -3.43 -7.98
C LEU A 80 9.40 -3.74 -6.74
N GLY A 81 9.71 -3.10 -5.60
CA GLY A 81 8.91 -3.24 -4.38
C GLY A 81 7.46 -2.82 -4.60
N ALA A 82 7.24 -1.65 -5.22
CA ALA A 82 5.91 -1.18 -5.57
C ALA A 82 5.18 -2.12 -6.54
N LEU A 83 5.87 -2.62 -7.57
CA LEU A 83 5.29 -3.53 -8.57
C LEU A 83 4.81 -4.85 -7.95
N LEU A 84 5.67 -5.52 -7.18
CA LEU A 84 5.33 -6.80 -6.56
C LEU A 84 4.18 -6.65 -5.56
N THR A 85 4.18 -5.59 -4.76
CA THR A 85 3.07 -5.26 -3.87
C THR A 85 1.79 -4.97 -4.64
N GLY A 86 1.84 -4.20 -5.73
CA GLY A 86 0.68 -3.92 -6.56
C GLY A 86 0.05 -5.16 -7.19
N VAL A 87 0.88 -6.08 -7.68
CA VAL A 87 0.43 -7.39 -8.21
C VAL A 87 -0.26 -8.19 -7.10
N TRP A 88 0.36 -8.28 -5.93
CA TRP A 88 -0.21 -9.00 -4.79
C TRP A 88 -1.53 -8.39 -4.31
N LEU A 89 -1.60 -7.06 -4.12
CA LEU A 89 -2.81 -6.36 -3.68
C LEU A 89 -3.95 -6.55 -4.66
N THR A 90 -3.66 -6.49 -5.96
CA THR A 90 -4.64 -6.72 -7.02
C THR A 90 -5.25 -8.11 -6.88
N ALA A 91 -4.41 -9.15 -6.80
CA ALA A 91 -4.87 -10.53 -6.67
C ALA A 91 -5.64 -10.76 -5.35
N HIS A 92 -5.12 -10.25 -4.23
CA HIS A 92 -5.72 -10.39 -2.90
C HIS A 92 -7.08 -9.72 -2.83
N PHE A 93 -7.17 -8.43 -3.18
CA PHE A 93 -8.42 -7.70 -3.07
C PHE A 93 -9.45 -8.11 -4.13
N ALA A 94 -9.03 -8.57 -5.32
CA ALA A 94 -9.95 -9.18 -6.27
C ALA A 94 -10.66 -10.40 -5.65
N LYS A 95 -9.91 -11.29 -5.00
CA LYS A 95 -10.46 -12.46 -4.29
C LYS A 95 -11.37 -12.04 -3.13
N VAL A 96 -10.95 -11.08 -2.31
CA VAL A 96 -11.74 -10.58 -1.17
C VAL A 96 -13.07 -9.97 -1.66
N GLN A 97 -13.03 -9.16 -2.71
CA GLN A 97 -14.23 -8.50 -3.24
C GLN A 97 -15.19 -9.49 -3.91
N ALA A 98 -14.69 -10.51 -4.60
CA ALA A 98 -15.52 -11.56 -5.20
C ALA A 98 -16.30 -12.38 -4.16
N GLY A 99 -15.81 -12.47 -2.93
CA GLY A 99 -16.48 -13.17 -1.83
C GLY A 99 -17.55 -12.34 -1.11
N LYS A 100 -17.75 -11.07 -1.47
CA LYS A 100 -18.74 -10.20 -0.82
C LYS A 100 -20.09 -10.31 -1.51
N PRO A 101 -21.21 -10.24 -0.77
CA PRO A 101 -22.52 -10.07 -1.39
C PRO A 101 -22.54 -8.78 -2.20
N ALA A 102 -23.29 -8.77 -3.30
CA ALA A 102 -23.48 -7.56 -4.10
C ALA A 102 -24.00 -6.43 -3.18
N ARG A 103 -23.34 -5.27 -3.25
CA ARG A 103 -23.75 -4.07 -2.50
C ARG A 103 -25.03 -3.47 -3.06
#